data_AF-A0A4R7NUC0-F1
#
_entry.id   AF-A0A4R7NUC0-F1
#
_cell.length_a   1.000
_cell.length_b   1.000
_cell.length_c   1.000
_cell.angle_alpha   90.00
_cell.angle_beta   90.00
_cell.angle_gamma   90.00
#
_symmetry.space_group_name_H-M   'P 1'
#
loop_
_entity.id
_entity.type
_entity.pdbx_description
1 polymer ?
#
loop_
_entity_poly.entity_id
_entity_poly.type
_entity_poly.pdbx_seq_one_letter_code
_entity_poly.pdbx_strand_id
1 'polypeptide(L)'
;MNDTDIATARRTATPAEFGFSMPAEFAPHDACWMLWPQRPDNWRYGAKPAQAAFVAVARAIAESETVFVGVNDDQYENARNQLPSHIRVIELSSNDAWMRDVGPTFLTHPDGRLAMVDWEFNAWGGLNGGLYFPWDKDRRIRQKIAEVLGIERFITPLVVEGGAIHVDGEGTLITTEECLLNPNRNPDLDKSEIEWLLRAYLGVEKIIWLPRGCFQDETDGHVDNLCCFVAPGEVALTWTDDDGDPQHAISREALGILEAATDARGRRLTVHKLPMPGPLTIAETEASGVDRLSSSRPRQPGDRMAASYVNFYIGNSVVVMPRLDPAHDDEAHAILENLFPDRRVVAVDAREILLGGGNIHCITQQQPRV
;
A
#
# COMPACT_ATOMS: atom_id res chain seq x y z
N MET A 1 10.07 25.99 -13.48
CA MET A 1 10.52 26.27 -12.11
C MET A 1 12.00 26.56 -12.20
N ASN A 2 12.50 27.65 -11.61
CA ASN A 2 13.91 27.99 -11.69
C ASN A 2 14.69 27.18 -10.64
N ASP A 3 15.96 26.87 -10.91
CA ASP A 3 16.91 26.16 -10.01
C ASP A 3 17.02 26.75 -8.58
N THR A 4 16.44 27.92 -8.35
CA THR A 4 16.41 28.61 -7.06
C THR A 4 15.33 28.07 -6.09
N ASP A 5 14.28 27.40 -6.59
CA ASP A 5 13.23 26.81 -5.75
C ASP A 5 13.68 25.46 -5.13
N ILE A 6 14.50 24.68 -5.85
CA ILE A 6 15.07 23.42 -5.32
C ILE A 6 16.15 23.73 -4.25
N ALA A 7 16.90 24.82 -4.42
CA ALA A 7 17.90 25.27 -3.45
C ALA A 7 17.28 25.85 -2.16
N THR A 8 16.03 26.33 -2.20
CA THR A 8 15.33 26.87 -1.01
C THR A 8 14.55 25.81 -0.23
N ALA A 9 14.22 24.66 -0.83
CA ALA A 9 13.72 23.49 -0.12
C ALA A 9 14.74 22.85 0.85
N ARG A 10 16.04 23.19 0.72
CA ARG A 10 17.12 22.72 1.63
C ARG A 10 17.12 23.37 3.03
N ARG A 11 16.01 23.95 3.51
CA ARG A 11 15.98 24.72 4.78
C ARG A 11 14.78 24.51 5.69
N THR A 12 13.92 23.54 5.44
CA THR A 12 12.96 23.04 6.45
C THR A 12 13.55 21.78 7.08
N ALA A 13 13.66 21.77 8.41
CA ALA A 13 14.13 20.61 9.14
C ALA A 13 13.23 19.38 8.84
N THR A 14 13.87 18.25 8.61
CA THR A 14 13.27 16.98 8.17
C THR A 14 12.80 16.17 9.38
N PRO A 15 11.85 15.21 9.20
CA PRO A 15 11.42 14.37 10.31
C PRO A 15 12.57 13.68 11.04
N ALA A 16 13.54 13.14 10.30
CA ALA A 16 14.70 12.48 10.87
C ALA A 16 15.57 13.42 11.73
N GLU A 17 15.74 14.69 11.34
CA GLU A 17 16.45 15.69 12.15
C GLU A 17 15.72 16.02 13.46
N PHE A 18 14.39 15.84 13.48
CA PHE A 18 13.57 15.95 14.68
C PHE A 18 13.46 14.64 15.47
N GLY A 19 14.09 13.54 15.03
CA GLY A 19 14.07 12.24 15.71
C GLY A 19 12.84 11.39 15.43
N PHE A 20 12.04 11.73 14.41
CA PHE A 20 10.93 10.90 13.95
C PHE A 20 11.41 9.80 13.00
N SER A 21 10.75 8.65 13.04
CA SER A 21 10.93 7.56 12.06
C SER A 21 9.61 6.84 11.79
N MET A 22 9.53 6.18 10.62
CA MET A 22 8.41 5.31 10.29
C MET A 22 8.58 3.98 11.02
N PRO A 23 7.64 3.58 11.89
CA PRO A 23 7.69 2.29 12.56
C PRO A 23 7.37 1.15 11.57
N ALA A 24 7.73 -0.07 11.96
CA ALA A 24 7.33 -1.26 11.22
C ALA A 24 5.80 -1.43 11.20
N GLU A 25 5.26 -2.02 10.14
CA GLU A 25 3.83 -2.36 10.09
C GLU A 25 3.43 -3.45 11.10
N PHE A 26 4.36 -4.29 11.54
CA PHE A 26 4.09 -5.26 12.61
C PHE A 26 4.22 -4.68 14.03
N ALA A 27 4.47 -3.37 14.18
CA ALA A 27 4.45 -2.70 15.47
C ALA A 27 3.00 -2.52 15.99
N PRO A 28 2.78 -2.25 17.29
CA PRO A 28 1.44 -2.04 17.81
C PRO A 28 0.73 -0.84 17.17
N HIS A 29 -0.57 -0.99 16.91
CA HIS A 29 -1.42 0.02 16.31
C HIS A 29 -2.46 0.58 17.29
N ASP A 30 -2.85 1.82 17.08
CA ASP A 30 -4.05 2.41 17.67
C ASP A 30 -5.25 2.35 16.73
N ALA A 31 -5.00 2.42 15.41
CA ALA A 31 -6.07 2.35 14.42
C ALA A 31 -5.60 1.88 13.03
N CYS A 32 -6.56 1.48 12.21
CA CYS A 32 -6.44 1.30 10.77
C CYS A 32 -7.40 2.25 10.05
N TRP A 33 -6.92 2.88 8.99
CA TRP A 33 -7.69 3.77 8.13
C TRP A 33 -7.98 3.09 6.79
N MET A 34 -9.19 3.26 6.29
CA MET A 34 -9.64 2.80 4.97
C MET A 34 -10.46 3.89 4.28
N LEU A 35 -10.61 3.79 2.96
CA LEU A 35 -11.54 4.62 2.18
C LEU A 35 -12.66 3.75 1.61
N TRP A 36 -13.80 4.36 1.28
CA TRP A 36 -14.96 3.67 0.74
C TRP A 36 -14.99 3.70 -0.81
N PRO A 37 -15.11 2.55 -1.49
CA PRO A 37 -15.12 2.48 -2.95
C PRO A 37 -16.48 2.91 -3.51
N GLN A 38 -16.46 3.73 -4.57
CA GLN A 38 -17.70 4.20 -5.19
C GLN A 38 -17.63 4.52 -6.70
N ARG A 39 -16.44 4.84 -7.24
CA ARG A 39 -16.34 5.30 -8.63
C ARG A 39 -16.70 4.18 -9.62
N PRO A 40 -17.67 4.37 -10.53
CA PRO A 40 -18.21 3.29 -11.35
C PRO A 40 -17.30 2.88 -12.52
N ASP A 41 -16.31 3.71 -12.84
CA ASP A 41 -15.32 3.54 -13.89
C ASP A 41 -14.06 2.76 -13.45
N ASN A 42 -13.99 2.37 -12.17
CA ASN A 42 -13.06 1.37 -11.66
C ASN A 42 -13.81 0.17 -11.06
N TRP A 43 -14.85 0.45 -10.27
CA TRP A 43 -15.58 -0.57 -9.52
C TRP A 43 -16.91 -0.94 -10.19
N ARG A 44 -17.02 -2.18 -10.66
CA ARG A 44 -18.20 -2.68 -11.37
C ARG A 44 -19.51 -2.51 -10.59
N TYR A 45 -20.60 -2.30 -11.31
CA TYR A 45 -21.97 -2.20 -10.79
C TYR A 45 -22.13 -1.15 -9.69
N GLY A 46 -21.53 0.03 -9.89
CA GLY A 46 -21.55 1.13 -8.93
C GLY A 46 -20.90 0.75 -7.60
N ALA A 47 -19.80 0.01 -7.67
CA ALA A 47 -19.00 -0.49 -6.56
C ALA A 47 -19.68 -1.43 -5.55
N LYS A 48 -20.92 -1.87 -5.75
CA LYS A 48 -21.63 -2.68 -4.72
C LYS A 48 -20.89 -3.97 -4.31
N PRO A 49 -20.30 -4.74 -5.24
CA PRO A 49 -19.47 -5.89 -4.87
C PRO A 49 -18.22 -5.51 -4.08
N ALA A 50 -17.48 -4.47 -4.53
CA ALA A 50 -16.30 -3.97 -3.83
C ALA A 50 -16.64 -3.46 -2.43
N GLN A 51 -17.75 -2.75 -2.25
CA GLN A 51 -18.23 -2.29 -0.95
C GLN A 51 -18.43 -3.47 0.03
N ALA A 52 -19.00 -4.59 -0.43
CA ALA A 52 -19.15 -5.77 0.40
C ALA A 52 -17.80 -6.38 0.81
N ALA A 53 -16.83 -6.44 -0.11
CA ALA A 53 -15.47 -6.90 0.18
C ALA A 53 -14.74 -5.98 1.18
N PHE A 54 -14.81 -4.66 0.99
CA PHE A 54 -14.25 -3.67 1.92
C PHE A 54 -14.87 -3.78 3.31
N VAL A 55 -16.19 -4.05 3.42
CA VAL A 55 -16.85 -4.30 4.71
C VAL A 55 -16.30 -5.56 5.38
N ALA A 56 -16.03 -6.62 4.62
CA ALA A 56 -15.45 -7.86 5.15
C ALA A 56 -14.03 -7.63 5.69
N VAL A 57 -13.19 -6.90 4.95
CA VAL A 57 -11.84 -6.50 5.39
C VAL A 57 -11.93 -5.63 6.66
N ALA A 58 -12.75 -4.58 6.63
CA ALA A 58 -12.91 -3.67 7.77
C ALA A 58 -13.38 -4.42 9.03
N ARG A 59 -14.30 -5.40 8.88
CA ARG A 59 -14.75 -6.27 9.98
C ARG A 59 -13.61 -7.12 10.55
N ALA A 60 -12.82 -7.75 9.68
CA ALA A 60 -11.69 -8.58 10.11
C ALA A 60 -10.66 -7.77 10.90
N ILE A 61 -10.33 -6.55 10.43
CA ILE A 61 -9.38 -5.66 11.13
C ILE A 61 -9.96 -5.13 12.45
N ALA A 62 -11.27 -4.83 12.48
CA ALA A 62 -11.92 -4.27 13.66
C ALA A 62 -11.99 -5.24 14.87
N GLU A 63 -11.68 -6.52 14.67
CA GLU A 63 -11.47 -7.49 15.75
C GLU A 63 -10.15 -7.25 16.51
N SER A 64 -9.22 -6.48 15.92
CA SER A 64 -7.85 -6.25 16.39
C SER A 64 -7.60 -4.81 16.85
N GLU A 65 -8.21 -3.83 16.19
CA GLU A 65 -7.93 -2.40 16.41
C GLU A 65 -9.07 -1.49 15.96
N THR A 66 -8.98 -0.18 16.28
CA THR A 66 -9.97 0.79 15.83
C THR A 66 -9.91 0.91 14.31
N VAL A 67 -11.05 0.78 13.61
CA VAL A 67 -11.11 1.04 12.16
C VAL A 67 -11.84 2.35 11.89
N PHE A 68 -11.21 3.22 11.09
CA PHE A 68 -11.82 4.39 10.49
C PHE A 68 -12.05 4.16 9.00
N VAL A 69 -13.27 4.44 8.53
CA VAL A 69 -13.59 4.40 7.09
C VAL A 69 -13.99 5.80 6.64
N GLY A 70 -13.17 6.37 5.77
CA GLY A 70 -13.43 7.64 5.08
C GLY A 70 -14.40 7.45 3.93
N VAL A 71 -15.46 8.27 3.89
CA VAL A 71 -16.56 8.14 2.92
C VAL A 71 -16.91 9.49 2.32
N ASN A 72 -17.20 9.54 1.02
CA ASN A 72 -17.82 10.72 0.41
C ASN A 72 -19.27 10.88 0.92
N ASP A 73 -19.75 12.12 1.06
CA ASP A 73 -21.09 12.45 1.59
C ASP A 73 -22.22 11.58 0.96
N ASP A 74 -22.24 11.48 -0.38
CA ASP A 74 -23.23 10.70 -1.14
C ASP A 74 -23.29 9.20 -0.79
N GLN A 75 -22.27 8.64 -0.12
CA GLN A 75 -22.23 7.25 0.34
C GLN A 75 -22.21 7.11 1.86
N TYR A 76 -22.24 8.21 2.63
CA TYR A 76 -22.09 8.18 4.08
C TYR A 76 -23.13 7.27 4.75
N GLU A 77 -24.41 7.51 4.49
CA GLU A 77 -25.51 6.73 5.07
C GLU A 77 -25.45 5.25 4.66
N ASN A 78 -25.10 4.97 3.40
CA ASN A 78 -24.95 3.60 2.91
C ASN A 78 -23.81 2.87 3.65
N ALA A 79 -22.61 3.47 3.70
CA ALA A 79 -21.46 2.88 4.37
C ALA A 79 -21.73 2.68 5.87
N ARG A 80 -22.33 3.67 6.53
CA ARG A 80 -22.68 3.60 7.96
C ARG A 80 -23.63 2.44 8.26
N ASN A 81 -24.61 2.18 7.39
CA ASN A 81 -25.56 1.08 7.57
C ASN A 81 -24.98 -0.31 7.23
N GLN A 82 -23.91 -0.40 6.42
CA GLN A 82 -23.25 -1.68 6.11
C GLN A 82 -22.16 -2.06 7.14
N LEU A 83 -21.46 -1.06 7.68
CA LEU A 83 -20.36 -1.24 8.61
C LEU A 83 -20.86 -1.44 10.06
N PRO A 84 -20.29 -2.38 10.83
CA PRO A 84 -20.59 -2.53 12.26
C PRO A 84 -20.44 -1.22 13.03
N SER A 85 -21.27 -1.02 14.06
CA SER A 85 -21.35 0.25 14.80
C SER A 85 -20.05 0.70 15.47
N HIS A 86 -19.14 -0.24 15.80
CA HIS A 86 -17.84 0.07 16.42
C HIS A 86 -16.78 0.54 15.41
N ILE A 87 -16.98 0.29 14.11
CA ILE A 87 -16.17 0.89 13.05
C ILE A 87 -16.60 2.34 12.89
N ARG A 88 -15.66 3.28 12.90
CA ARG A 88 -15.94 4.72 12.85
C ARG A 88 -16.03 5.17 11.39
N VAL A 89 -17.14 5.81 11.03
CA VAL A 89 -17.36 6.34 9.68
C VAL A 89 -17.18 7.85 9.73
N ILE A 90 -16.29 8.37 8.89
CA ILE A 90 -15.97 9.80 8.81
C ILE A 90 -16.17 10.28 7.38
N GLU A 91 -16.75 11.47 7.22
CA GLU A 91 -16.84 12.09 5.91
C GLU A 91 -15.45 12.57 5.46
N LEU A 92 -14.90 11.91 4.44
CA LEU A 92 -13.61 12.22 3.83
C LEU A 92 -13.74 12.08 2.33
N SER A 93 -13.87 13.20 1.62
CA SER A 93 -13.95 13.17 0.17
C SER A 93 -12.65 12.66 -0.45
N SER A 94 -12.76 11.66 -1.34
CA SER A 94 -11.71 11.03 -2.15
C SER A 94 -12.17 10.82 -3.59
N ASN A 95 -11.26 10.62 -4.54
CA ASN A 95 -11.63 10.22 -5.91
C ASN A 95 -11.62 8.70 -6.11
N ASP A 96 -10.77 7.98 -5.38
CA ASP A 96 -10.84 6.52 -5.27
C ASP A 96 -10.55 6.04 -3.83
N ALA A 97 -10.42 4.73 -3.60
CA ALA A 97 -10.43 4.12 -2.28
C ALA A 97 -9.12 3.43 -1.83
N TRP A 98 -7.98 3.93 -2.29
CA TRP A 98 -6.66 3.33 -2.04
C TRP A 98 -5.94 4.01 -0.87
N MET A 99 -6.44 3.78 0.35
CA MET A 99 -5.95 4.47 1.55
C MET A 99 -4.45 4.29 1.80
N ARG A 100 -3.84 3.19 1.36
CA ARG A 100 -2.40 2.97 1.46
C ARG A 100 -1.59 4.07 0.78
N ASP A 101 -2.05 4.51 -0.38
CA ASP A 101 -1.29 5.39 -1.27
C ASP A 101 -1.66 6.85 -1.08
N VAL A 102 -2.93 7.10 -0.73
CA VAL A 102 -3.47 8.44 -0.52
C VAL A 102 -3.49 8.84 0.96
N GLY A 103 -3.26 7.88 1.86
CA GLY A 103 -3.21 8.07 3.29
C GLY A 103 -1.85 8.56 3.78
N PRO A 104 -1.76 8.88 5.08
CA PRO A 104 -0.52 9.34 5.70
C PRO A 104 0.45 8.20 5.97
N THR A 105 1.73 8.43 5.69
CA THR A 105 2.80 7.63 6.29
C THR A 105 3.07 8.20 7.68
N PHE A 106 2.54 7.55 8.71
CA PHE A 106 2.74 7.98 10.09
C PHE A 106 4.18 7.78 10.55
N LEU A 107 4.63 8.68 11.41
CA LEU A 107 5.95 8.67 12.04
C LEU A 107 5.79 8.74 13.56
N THR A 108 6.66 8.05 14.27
CA THR A 108 6.71 8.04 15.74
C THR A 108 8.01 8.66 16.23
N HIS A 109 7.95 9.36 17.36
CA HIS A 109 9.12 9.86 18.05
C HIS A 109 9.30 9.14 19.40
N PRO A 110 10.54 8.90 19.88
CA PRO A 110 10.80 8.22 21.17
C PRO A 110 10.18 8.86 22.42
N ASP A 111 9.64 10.08 22.33
CA ASP A 111 8.94 10.78 23.42
C ASP A 111 7.42 10.60 23.41
N GLY A 112 6.90 9.72 22.53
CA GLY A 112 5.46 9.43 22.42
C GLY A 112 4.69 10.40 21.51
N ARG A 113 5.37 11.20 20.67
CA ARG A 113 4.72 12.03 19.66
C ARG A 113 4.44 11.24 18.37
N LEU A 114 3.28 11.53 17.78
CA LEU A 114 2.87 11.07 16.45
C LEU A 114 2.96 12.24 15.47
N ALA A 115 3.48 11.96 14.27
CA ALA A 115 3.47 12.87 13.13
C ALA A 115 3.17 12.07 11.85
N MET A 116 3.18 12.73 10.70
CA MET A 116 3.07 12.05 9.41
C MET A 116 3.89 12.74 8.32
N VAL A 117 4.27 11.98 7.30
CA VAL A 117 4.70 12.53 6.01
C VAL A 117 3.48 12.76 5.12
N ASP A 118 3.46 13.93 4.47
CA ASP A 118 2.52 14.25 3.40
C ASP A 118 3.22 14.25 2.05
N TRP A 119 3.18 13.09 1.40
CA TRP A 119 3.68 12.89 0.03
C TRP A 119 2.79 13.60 -0.99
N GLU A 120 3.39 14.02 -2.09
CA GLU A 120 2.62 14.36 -3.27
C GLU A 120 2.01 13.07 -3.85
N PHE A 121 0.77 13.16 -4.35
CA PHE A 121 0.09 12.03 -4.99
C PHE A 121 -0.39 12.45 -6.37
N ASN A 122 -0.14 11.60 -7.37
CA ASN A 122 -0.50 11.89 -8.76
C ASN A 122 -1.33 10.79 -9.44
N ALA A 123 -1.99 9.91 -8.69
CA ALA A 123 -2.68 8.74 -9.25
C ALA A 123 -1.75 7.83 -10.08
N TRP A 124 -0.60 7.48 -9.50
CA TRP A 124 0.38 6.53 -10.03
C TRP A 124 0.87 6.87 -11.44
N GLY A 125 1.23 8.14 -11.68
CA GLY A 125 1.85 8.57 -12.94
C GLY A 125 1.30 9.89 -13.52
N GLY A 126 0.33 10.51 -12.85
CA GLY A 126 -0.20 11.81 -13.25
C GLY A 126 -0.82 11.78 -14.64
N LEU A 127 -0.55 12.81 -15.43
CA LEU A 127 -0.99 12.89 -16.82
C LEU A 127 -0.16 12.00 -17.77
N ASN A 128 0.87 11.31 -17.26
CA ASN A 128 1.75 10.44 -18.01
C ASN A 128 1.59 8.97 -17.57
N GLY A 129 0.42 8.41 -17.87
CA GLY A 129 0.11 7.00 -17.58
C GLY A 129 -0.60 6.74 -16.25
N GLY A 130 -0.94 7.79 -15.49
CA GLY A 130 -1.71 7.65 -14.25
C GLY A 130 -3.09 7.02 -14.47
N LEU A 131 -3.63 6.42 -13.41
CA LEU A 131 -4.81 5.55 -13.50
C LEU A 131 -6.13 6.31 -13.61
N TYR A 132 -6.17 7.58 -13.21
CA TYR A 132 -7.35 8.41 -13.41
C TYR A 132 -7.07 9.91 -13.35
N PHE A 133 -8.02 10.72 -13.79
CA PHE A 133 -8.09 12.17 -13.55
C PHE A 133 -9.53 12.59 -13.19
N PRO A 134 -9.74 13.48 -12.20
CA PRO A 134 -8.74 14.13 -11.33
C PRO A 134 -8.39 13.31 -10.07
N TRP A 135 -7.31 13.71 -9.37
CA TRP A 135 -6.83 13.14 -8.08
C TRP A 135 -6.71 14.19 -6.96
N ASP A 136 -7.37 15.33 -7.12
CA ASP A 136 -7.26 16.48 -6.23
C ASP A 136 -7.85 16.25 -4.82
N LYS A 137 -8.89 15.42 -4.70
CA LYS A 137 -9.44 15.01 -3.40
C LYS A 137 -8.50 14.06 -2.66
N ASP A 138 -7.88 13.12 -3.38
CA ASP A 138 -6.94 12.15 -2.81
C ASP A 138 -5.72 12.84 -2.20
N ARG A 139 -5.16 13.84 -2.90
CA ARG A 139 -4.08 14.69 -2.40
C ARG A 139 -4.38 15.40 -1.07
N ARG A 140 -5.66 15.57 -0.73
CA ARG A 140 -6.11 16.27 0.48
C ARG A 140 -6.39 15.32 1.65
N ILE A 141 -6.34 14.00 1.45
CA ILE A 141 -6.67 13.02 2.50
C ILE A 141 -5.72 13.14 3.70
N ARG A 142 -4.41 13.22 3.46
CA ARG A 142 -3.38 13.36 4.51
C ARG A 142 -3.58 14.60 5.36
N GLN A 143 -3.78 15.76 4.72
CA GLN A 143 -4.11 16.99 5.44
C GLN A 143 -5.37 16.83 6.29
N LYS A 144 -6.46 16.26 5.75
CA LYS A 144 -7.70 16.05 6.52
C LYS A 144 -7.47 15.14 7.73
N ILE A 145 -6.74 14.03 7.57
CA ILE A 145 -6.43 13.11 8.68
C ILE A 145 -5.54 13.80 9.73
N ALA A 146 -4.56 14.60 9.31
CA ALA A 146 -3.73 15.38 10.23
C ALA A 146 -4.55 16.33 11.09
N GLU A 147 -5.51 17.05 10.49
CA GLU A 147 -6.42 17.96 11.20
C GLU A 147 -7.37 17.22 12.15
N VAL A 148 -7.87 16.05 11.75
CA VAL A 148 -8.71 15.20 12.61
C VAL A 148 -7.94 14.70 13.84
N LEU A 149 -6.67 14.36 13.67
CA LEU A 149 -5.82 13.84 14.75
C LEU A 149 -5.11 14.93 15.54
N GLY A 150 -5.01 16.15 15.01
CA GLY A 150 -4.26 17.26 15.62
C GLY A 150 -2.75 17.01 15.66
N ILE A 151 -2.18 16.34 14.65
CA ILE A 151 -0.75 15.96 14.61
C ILE A 151 0.06 16.74 13.58
N GLU A 152 1.38 16.75 13.77
CA GLU A 152 2.33 17.43 12.88
C GLU A 152 2.41 16.74 11.50
N ARG A 153 2.52 17.56 10.46
CA ARG A 153 2.56 17.11 9.06
C ARG A 153 3.81 17.65 8.36
N PHE A 154 4.68 16.74 7.93
CA PHE A 154 5.89 17.04 7.17
C PHE A 154 5.60 16.92 5.68
N ILE A 155 5.49 18.07 5.01
CA ILE A 155 5.11 18.14 3.59
C ILE A 155 6.35 17.96 2.72
N THR A 156 6.26 17.10 1.70
CA THR A 156 7.32 16.91 0.71
C THR A 156 6.78 17.03 -0.71
N PRO A 157 7.53 17.60 -1.66
CA PRO A 157 7.15 17.62 -3.06
C PRO A 157 7.36 16.26 -3.75
N LEU A 158 7.95 15.28 -3.05
CA LEU A 158 8.23 13.96 -3.59
C LEU A 158 6.93 13.19 -3.84
N VAL A 159 6.75 12.70 -5.07
CA VAL A 159 5.67 11.78 -5.43
C VAL A 159 6.07 10.38 -4.98
N VAL A 160 5.46 9.91 -3.89
CA VAL A 160 5.60 8.55 -3.36
C VAL A 160 4.24 8.10 -2.88
N GLU A 161 3.90 6.85 -3.19
CA GLU A 161 2.75 6.16 -2.63
C GLU A 161 3.20 5.23 -1.50
N GLY A 162 2.36 5.05 -0.47
CA GLY A 162 2.70 4.18 0.67
C GLY A 162 2.96 2.73 0.27
N GLY A 163 2.27 2.19 -0.74
CA GLY A 163 2.48 0.82 -1.25
C GLY A 163 3.81 0.63 -1.98
N ALA A 164 4.47 1.71 -2.39
CA ALA A 164 5.76 1.67 -3.06
C ALA A 164 6.93 1.41 -2.09
N ILE A 165 6.71 1.49 -0.77
CA ILE A 165 7.75 1.37 0.26
C ILE A 165 7.35 0.40 1.38
N HIS A 166 8.33 -0.32 1.94
CA HIS A 166 8.12 -1.12 3.15
C HIS A 166 9.30 -0.98 4.10
N VAL A 167 9.05 -0.76 5.40
CA VAL A 167 10.10 -0.58 6.42
C VAL A 167 10.09 -1.69 7.48
N ASP A 168 11.24 -1.95 8.09
CA ASP A 168 11.42 -2.91 9.19
C ASP A 168 11.31 -2.26 10.59
N GLY A 169 11.15 -0.94 10.66
CA GLY A 169 11.14 -0.16 11.91
C GLY A 169 12.51 -0.01 12.59
N GLU A 170 13.57 -0.56 12.01
CA GLU A 170 14.94 -0.54 12.55
C GLU A 170 15.96 0.07 11.58
N GLY A 171 15.47 0.85 10.62
CA GLY A 171 16.29 1.67 9.72
C GLY A 171 16.45 1.09 8.32
N THR A 172 15.72 0.03 7.96
CA THR A 172 15.77 -0.57 6.62
C THR A 172 14.47 -0.32 5.88
N LEU A 173 14.59 0.04 4.61
CA LEU A 173 13.50 0.15 3.66
C LEU A 173 13.74 -0.77 2.46
N ILE A 174 12.68 -1.41 1.96
CA ILE A 174 12.66 -2.11 0.66
C ILE A 174 11.70 -1.34 -0.26
N THR A 175 12.11 -1.17 -1.51
CA THR A 175 11.34 -0.52 -2.58
C THR A 175 11.72 -1.11 -3.94
N THR A 176 11.00 -0.74 -4.99
CA THR A 176 11.33 -1.10 -6.39
C THR A 176 11.92 0.08 -7.17
N GLU A 177 12.85 -0.21 -8.09
CA GLU A 177 13.37 0.75 -9.06
C GLU A 177 12.32 1.09 -10.12
N GLU A 178 11.59 0.09 -10.60
CA GLU A 178 10.51 0.22 -11.58
C GLU A 178 9.47 1.29 -11.19
N CYS A 179 9.16 1.41 -9.90
CA CYS A 179 8.22 2.41 -9.40
C CYS A 179 8.91 3.76 -9.15
N LEU A 180 9.84 3.83 -8.20
CA LEU A 180 10.32 5.14 -7.71
C LEU A 180 11.23 5.87 -8.70
N LEU A 181 11.87 5.15 -9.63
CA LEU A 181 12.67 5.74 -10.70
C LEU A 181 11.87 5.90 -12.01
N ASN A 182 10.57 5.62 -11.99
CA ASN A 182 9.72 5.84 -13.15
C ASN A 182 9.67 7.34 -13.48
N PRO A 183 9.87 7.74 -14.76
CA PRO A 183 9.77 9.14 -15.18
C PRO A 183 8.40 9.79 -14.90
N ASN A 184 7.35 9.02 -14.62
CA ASN A 184 6.03 9.54 -14.27
C ASN A 184 5.87 9.88 -12.76
N ARG A 185 6.87 9.57 -11.92
CA ARG A 185 6.91 9.95 -10.49
C ARG A 185 7.71 11.23 -10.28
N ASN A 186 9.04 11.11 -10.32
CA ASN A 186 9.97 12.18 -9.98
C ASN A 186 11.04 12.33 -11.07
N PRO A 187 10.69 12.76 -12.30
CA PRO A 187 11.60 12.73 -13.46
C PRO A 187 12.85 13.61 -13.31
N ASP A 188 12.78 14.60 -12.42
CA ASP A 188 13.85 15.56 -12.19
C ASP A 188 14.81 15.13 -11.06
N LEU A 189 14.57 13.99 -10.42
CA LEU A 189 15.39 13.46 -9.32
C LEU A 189 16.13 12.19 -9.75
N ASP A 190 17.40 12.11 -9.40
CA ASP A 190 18.15 10.86 -9.52
C ASP A 190 17.93 9.92 -8.32
N LYS A 191 18.41 8.68 -8.46
CA LYS A 191 18.30 7.65 -7.42
C LYS A 191 18.90 8.10 -6.08
N SER A 192 20.02 8.83 -6.09
CA SER A 192 20.70 9.27 -4.87
C SER A 192 19.91 10.36 -4.14
N GLU A 193 19.25 11.24 -4.89
CA GLU A 193 18.37 12.28 -4.35
C GLU A 193 17.10 11.67 -3.74
N ILE A 194 16.49 10.69 -4.42
CA ILE A 194 15.36 9.93 -3.89
C ILE A 194 15.76 9.19 -2.61
N GLU A 195 16.92 8.53 -2.59
CA GLU A 195 17.41 7.86 -1.38
C GLU A 195 17.62 8.84 -0.22
N TRP A 196 18.18 10.03 -0.49
CA TRP A 196 18.36 11.05 0.55
C TRP A 196 17.01 11.50 1.13
N LEU A 197 16.02 11.75 0.29
CA LEU A 197 14.67 12.13 0.71
C LEU A 197 14.00 11.03 1.53
N LEU A 198 14.07 9.76 1.09
CA LEU A 198 13.51 8.64 1.83
C LEU A 198 14.15 8.51 3.22
N ARG A 199 15.48 8.62 3.32
CA ARG A 199 16.18 8.62 4.63
C ARG A 199 15.73 9.78 5.51
N ALA A 200 15.65 10.99 4.95
CA ALA A 200 15.29 12.20 5.67
C ALA A 200 13.83 12.19 6.19
N TYR A 201 12.90 11.63 5.42
CA TYR A 201 11.47 11.64 5.76
C TYR A 201 11.00 10.42 6.54
N LEU A 202 11.68 9.27 6.41
CA LEU A 202 11.28 8.02 7.06
C LEU A 202 12.19 7.63 8.23
N GLY A 203 13.31 8.31 8.43
CA GLY A 203 14.28 7.96 9.48
C GLY A 203 14.98 6.63 9.22
N VAL A 204 15.10 6.22 7.96
CA VAL A 204 15.80 4.99 7.55
C VAL A 204 17.27 5.27 7.24
N GLU A 205 18.11 4.24 7.37
CA GLU A 205 19.55 4.30 7.13
C GLU A 205 19.91 3.57 5.83
N LYS A 206 19.27 2.42 5.58
CA LYS A 206 19.55 1.53 4.46
C LYS A 206 18.33 1.32 3.57
N ILE A 207 18.56 1.31 2.27
CA ILE A 207 17.53 1.06 1.27
C ILE A 207 17.98 -0.13 0.42
N ILE A 208 17.11 -1.13 0.30
CA ILE A 208 17.26 -2.29 -0.56
C ILE A 208 16.36 -2.06 -1.78
N TRP A 209 16.98 -1.99 -2.96
CA TRP A 209 16.29 -1.76 -4.21
C TRP A 209 16.07 -3.09 -4.94
N LEU A 210 14.81 -3.46 -5.13
CA LEU A 210 14.42 -4.51 -6.05
C LEU A 210 14.27 -3.90 -7.47
N PRO A 211 14.75 -4.54 -8.54
CA PRO A 211 14.69 -3.92 -9.87
C PRO A 211 13.26 -3.72 -10.37
N ARG A 212 12.36 -4.64 -10.04
CA ARG A 212 11.00 -4.73 -10.60
C ARG A 212 9.98 -5.08 -9.51
N GLY A 213 8.73 -4.68 -9.72
CA GLY A 213 7.57 -5.16 -8.97
C GLY A 213 6.93 -6.37 -9.65
N CYS A 214 5.70 -6.71 -9.26
CA CYS A 214 4.96 -7.81 -9.88
C CYS A 214 4.69 -7.55 -11.37
N PHE A 215 4.65 -8.62 -12.17
CA PHE A 215 4.41 -8.52 -13.61
C PHE A 215 3.03 -7.91 -13.90
N GLN A 216 3.00 -6.85 -14.72
CA GLN A 216 1.80 -6.08 -15.07
C GLN A 216 1.08 -5.45 -13.87
N ASP A 217 1.83 -5.10 -12.82
CA ASP A 217 1.33 -4.23 -11.78
C ASP A 217 1.09 -2.81 -12.32
N GLU A 218 -0.15 -2.33 -12.18
CA GLU A 218 -0.58 -1.04 -12.72
C GLU A 218 -0.03 0.16 -11.94
N THR A 219 0.56 -0.08 -10.76
CA THR A 219 1.18 0.94 -9.92
C THR A 219 2.63 1.27 -10.32
N ASP A 220 3.09 0.75 -11.47
CA ASP A 220 4.50 0.72 -11.90
C ASP A 220 5.37 -0.15 -10.98
N GLY A 221 4.79 -1.24 -10.44
CA GLY A 221 5.53 -2.25 -9.69
C GLY A 221 5.75 -1.88 -8.23
N HIS A 222 4.69 -1.54 -7.49
CA HIS A 222 4.76 -1.35 -6.04
C HIS A 222 5.37 -2.56 -5.32
N VAL A 223 6.11 -2.27 -4.26
CA VAL A 223 6.80 -3.31 -3.49
C VAL A 223 5.81 -4.14 -2.67
N ASP A 224 4.70 -3.57 -2.21
CA ASP A 224 3.72 -4.25 -1.36
C ASP A 224 2.92 -5.38 -2.04
N ASN A 225 3.02 -5.51 -3.36
CA ASN A 225 2.55 -6.69 -4.09
C ASN A 225 3.63 -7.78 -4.22
N LEU A 226 4.91 -7.40 -4.15
CA LEU A 226 6.04 -8.30 -4.35
C LEU A 226 6.65 -8.79 -3.04
N CYS A 227 6.94 -7.90 -2.10
CA CYS A 227 7.72 -8.16 -0.90
C CYS A 227 7.29 -7.29 0.28
N CYS A 228 7.26 -7.85 1.48
CA CYS A 228 7.00 -7.11 2.72
C CYS A 228 7.89 -7.61 3.86
N PHE A 229 8.17 -6.75 4.85
CA PHE A 229 8.78 -7.21 6.10
C PHE A 229 7.72 -7.85 7.00
N VAL A 230 8.01 -9.04 7.51
CA VAL A 230 7.15 -9.77 8.46
C VAL A 230 7.69 -9.75 9.89
N ALA A 231 9.00 -9.52 10.03
CA ALA A 231 9.69 -9.25 11.28
C ALA A 231 11.03 -8.54 10.97
N PRO A 232 11.76 -7.98 11.96
CA PRO A 232 13.09 -7.43 11.72
C PRO A 232 14.05 -8.50 11.16
N GLY A 233 14.56 -8.27 9.95
CA GLY A 233 15.42 -9.20 9.23
C GLY A 233 14.70 -10.34 8.50
N GLU A 234 13.35 -10.35 8.47
CA GLU A 234 12.56 -11.38 7.80
C GLU A 234 11.55 -10.76 6.82
N VAL A 235 11.48 -11.30 5.61
CA VAL A 235 10.60 -10.80 4.55
C VAL A 235 9.76 -11.91 3.95
N ALA A 236 8.54 -11.59 3.53
CA ALA A 236 7.71 -12.44 2.70
C ALA A 236 7.81 -11.98 1.24
N LEU A 237 7.94 -12.91 0.29
CA LEU A 237 8.12 -12.65 -1.14
C LEU A 237 7.10 -13.45 -1.97
N THR A 238 6.40 -12.76 -2.87
CA THR A 238 5.55 -13.37 -3.89
C THR A 238 6.37 -14.28 -4.79
N TRP A 239 5.99 -15.53 -4.89
CA TRP A 239 6.81 -16.58 -5.46
C TRP A 239 6.01 -17.50 -6.40
N THR A 240 6.62 -17.84 -7.53
CA THR A 240 6.17 -18.92 -8.40
C THR A 240 7.37 -19.68 -8.92
N ASP A 241 7.25 -21.00 -9.03
CA ASP A 241 8.23 -21.89 -9.68
C ASP A 241 7.85 -22.19 -11.15
N ASP A 242 6.75 -21.61 -11.67
CA ASP A 242 6.32 -21.78 -13.06
C ASP A 242 7.20 -20.97 -14.02
N ASP A 243 8.10 -21.64 -14.73
CA ASP A 243 9.02 -21.02 -15.68
C ASP A 243 8.33 -20.47 -16.94
N GLY A 244 7.06 -20.84 -17.18
CA GLY A 244 6.21 -20.28 -18.23
C GLY A 244 5.61 -18.92 -17.88
N ASP A 245 5.57 -18.56 -16.59
CA ASP A 245 5.04 -17.27 -16.14
C ASP A 245 6.15 -16.19 -16.08
N PRO A 246 5.95 -15.00 -16.71
CA PRO A 246 6.89 -13.88 -16.59
C PRO A 246 7.25 -13.47 -15.15
N GLN A 247 6.36 -13.72 -14.18
CA GLN A 247 6.60 -13.46 -12.77
C GLN A 247 7.73 -14.34 -12.19
N HIS A 248 7.99 -15.54 -12.73
CA HIS A 248 9.06 -16.41 -12.23
C HIS A 248 10.42 -15.70 -12.32
N ALA A 249 10.74 -15.06 -13.44
CA ALA A 249 12.01 -14.33 -13.59
C ALA A 249 12.16 -13.17 -12.59
N ILE A 250 11.06 -12.45 -12.30
CA ILE A 250 11.03 -11.37 -11.32
C ILE A 250 11.24 -11.94 -9.90
N SER A 251 10.53 -13.01 -9.56
CA SER A 251 10.60 -13.67 -8.24
C SER A 251 12.01 -14.19 -7.96
N ARG A 252 12.66 -14.80 -8.97
CA ARG A 252 14.05 -15.29 -8.89
C ARG A 252 15.05 -14.16 -8.68
N GLU A 253 14.89 -13.04 -9.39
CA GLU A 253 15.77 -11.86 -9.26
C GLU A 253 15.63 -11.23 -7.87
N ALA A 254 14.39 -10.99 -7.43
CA ALA A 254 14.10 -10.45 -6.11
C ALA A 254 14.68 -11.35 -5.00
N LEU A 255 14.46 -12.67 -5.08
CA LEU A 255 15.03 -13.62 -4.11
C LEU A 255 16.56 -13.50 -4.02
N GLY A 256 17.26 -13.50 -5.16
CA GLY A 256 18.73 -13.43 -5.17
C GLY A 256 19.27 -12.15 -4.53
N ILE A 257 18.58 -11.01 -4.71
CA ILE A 257 18.93 -9.75 -4.08
C ILE A 257 18.66 -9.79 -2.58
N LEU A 258 17.48 -10.27 -2.17
CA LEU A 258 17.09 -10.33 -0.76
C LEU A 258 18.00 -11.27 0.04
N GLU A 259 18.32 -12.46 -0.46
CA GLU A 259 19.22 -13.43 0.20
C GLU A 259 20.68 -12.93 0.29
N ALA A 260 21.10 -12.08 -0.67
CA ALA A 260 22.42 -11.46 -0.66
C ALA A 260 22.49 -10.21 0.24
N ALA A 261 21.36 -9.58 0.51
CA ALA A 261 21.29 -8.34 1.27
C ALA A 261 21.52 -8.56 2.77
N THR A 262 21.87 -7.46 3.43
CA THR A 262 21.71 -7.31 4.87
C THR A 262 20.82 -6.11 5.15
N ASP A 263 20.21 -6.07 6.31
CA ASP A 263 19.45 -4.90 6.77
C ASP A 263 20.38 -3.84 7.41
N ALA A 264 19.80 -2.76 7.93
CA ALA A 264 20.52 -1.66 8.59
C ALA A 264 21.22 -2.09 9.89
N ARG A 265 20.78 -3.19 10.52
CA ARG A 265 21.39 -3.78 11.71
C ARG A 265 22.39 -4.89 11.39
N GLY A 266 22.66 -5.13 10.10
CA GLY A 266 23.65 -6.09 9.62
C GLY A 266 23.18 -7.54 9.61
N ARG A 267 21.89 -7.81 9.84
CA ARG A 267 21.32 -9.17 9.72
C ARG A 267 21.17 -9.52 8.24
N ARG A 268 21.46 -10.76 7.87
CA ARG A 268 21.05 -11.29 6.55
C ARG A 268 19.55 -11.49 6.57
N LEU A 269 18.88 -11.19 5.45
CA LEU A 269 17.45 -11.39 5.37
C LEU A 269 17.10 -12.87 5.24
N THR A 270 16.12 -13.31 6.04
CA THR A 270 15.41 -14.56 5.82
C THR A 270 14.23 -14.29 4.89
N VAL A 271 14.15 -15.02 3.77
CA VAL A 271 13.11 -14.84 2.77
C VAL A 271 12.12 -16.00 2.85
N HIS A 272 10.87 -15.67 3.17
CA HIS A 272 9.74 -16.57 3.19
C HIS A 272 8.97 -16.46 1.88
N LYS A 273 8.85 -17.56 1.15
CA LYS A 273 8.17 -17.58 -0.15
C LYS A 273 6.68 -17.76 0.09
N LEU A 274 5.85 -16.88 -0.44
CA LEU A 274 4.40 -17.04 -0.53
C LEU A 274 4.03 -17.39 -1.96
N PRO A 275 3.22 -18.44 -2.20
CA PRO A 275 2.81 -18.79 -3.55
C PRO A 275 2.10 -17.60 -4.23
N MET A 276 2.25 -17.44 -5.53
CA MET A 276 1.46 -16.50 -6.31
C MET A 276 0.12 -17.15 -6.69
N PRO A 277 -1.03 -16.45 -6.55
CA PRO A 277 -2.29 -16.92 -7.11
C PRO A 277 -2.32 -16.80 -8.65
N GLY A 278 -2.88 -17.79 -9.34
CA GLY A 278 -3.06 -17.73 -10.79
C GLY A 278 -1.75 -17.66 -11.61
N PRO A 279 -1.85 -17.32 -12.90
CA PRO A 279 -2.26 -15.98 -13.35
C PRO A 279 -3.78 -15.79 -13.39
N LEU A 280 -4.26 -14.67 -12.84
CA LEU A 280 -5.67 -14.30 -12.84
C LEU A 280 -5.94 -13.19 -13.85
N THR A 281 -7.02 -13.33 -14.63
CA THR A 281 -7.45 -12.32 -15.61
C THR A 281 -8.88 -11.84 -15.33
N ILE A 282 -9.22 -10.65 -15.81
CA ILE A 282 -10.57 -10.09 -15.72
C ILE A 282 -11.49 -10.85 -16.68
N ALA A 283 -12.61 -11.37 -16.18
CA ALA A 283 -13.61 -12.03 -17.02
C ALA A 283 -14.51 -11.02 -17.75
N GLU A 284 -15.16 -11.45 -18.85
CA GLU A 284 -16.12 -10.63 -19.61
C GLU A 284 -17.21 -10.03 -18.70
N THR A 285 -17.77 -10.86 -17.82
CA THR A 285 -18.82 -10.45 -16.89
C THR A 285 -18.31 -9.45 -15.85
N GLU A 286 -17.06 -9.55 -15.42
CA GLU A 286 -16.44 -8.66 -14.44
C GLU A 286 -16.15 -7.27 -15.05
N ALA A 287 -15.74 -7.22 -16.32
CA ALA A 287 -15.53 -5.96 -17.05
C ALA A 287 -16.84 -5.27 -17.47
N SER A 288 -17.92 -6.03 -17.68
CA SER A 288 -19.18 -5.50 -18.24
C SER A 288 -19.90 -4.45 -17.39
N GLY A 289 -19.63 -4.43 -16.08
CA GLY A 289 -20.28 -3.53 -15.13
C GLY A 289 -19.52 -2.22 -14.87
N VAL A 290 -18.43 -1.95 -15.59
CA VAL A 290 -17.55 -0.80 -15.38
C VAL A 290 -17.80 0.30 -16.43
N ASP A 291 -17.95 1.54 -15.97
CA ASP A 291 -18.10 2.70 -16.85
C ASP A 291 -16.80 2.95 -17.64
N ARG A 292 -16.93 3.36 -18.91
CA ARG A 292 -15.78 3.59 -19.79
C ARG A 292 -15.53 5.09 -19.95
N LEU A 293 -14.54 5.61 -19.23
CA LEU A 293 -14.09 6.99 -19.34
C LEU A 293 -12.70 7.07 -19.97
N SER A 294 -12.46 8.10 -20.79
CA SER A 294 -11.13 8.34 -21.38
C SER A 294 -10.09 8.79 -20.36
N SER A 295 -10.55 9.23 -19.19
CA SER A 295 -9.73 9.73 -18.10
C SER A 295 -9.41 8.68 -17.04
N SER A 296 -9.67 7.39 -17.31
CA SER A 296 -9.55 6.30 -16.33
C SER A 296 -8.95 5.06 -16.98
N ARG A 297 -8.22 4.28 -16.18
CA ARG A 297 -7.65 3.00 -16.60
C ARG A 297 -8.79 2.05 -17.02
N PRO A 298 -8.79 1.54 -18.26
CA PRO A 298 -9.82 0.61 -18.70
C PRO A 298 -9.70 -0.73 -17.96
N ARG A 299 -10.84 -1.34 -17.66
CA ARG A 299 -10.93 -2.72 -17.15
C ARG A 299 -11.44 -3.62 -18.28
N GLN A 300 -10.55 -4.36 -18.94
CA GLN A 300 -10.89 -5.15 -20.13
C GLN A 300 -10.88 -6.65 -19.84
N PRO A 301 -11.77 -7.43 -20.50
CA PRO A 301 -11.69 -8.88 -20.46
C PRO A 301 -10.30 -9.36 -20.92
N GLY A 302 -9.70 -10.25 -20.14
CA GLY A 302 -8.37 -10.81 -20.41
C GLY A 302 -7.20 -10.02 -19.85
N ASP A 303 -7.41 -8.81 -19.31
CA ASP A 303 -6.36 -8.08 -18.58
C ASP A 303 -5.89 -8.92 -17.40
N ARG A 304 -4.58 -9.15 -17.30
CA ARG A 304 -3.97 -9.83 -16.16
C ARG A 304 -3.95 -8.89 -14.97
N MET A 305 -4.31 -9.41 -13.80
CA MET A 305 -4.19 -8.69 -12.53
C MET A 305 -2.89 -9.08 -11.83
N ALA A 306 -2.25 -8.13 -11.17
CA ALA A 306 -1.12 -8.35 -10.26
C ALA A 306 -1.60 -8.94 -8.92
N ALA A 307 -2.14 -10.16 -8.97
CA ALA A 307 -2.67 -10.86 -7.83
C ALA A 307 -1.53 -11.38 -6.92
N SER A 308 -1.61 -11.11 -5.63
CA SER A 308 -0.57 -11.46 -4.67
C SER A 308 -1.16 -11.73 -3.29
N TYR A 309 -0.70 -12.79 -2.63
CA TYR A 309 -1.00 -13.01 -1.21
C TYR A 309 -0.17 -12.11 -0.29
N VAL A 310 0.98 -11.57 -0.74
CA VAL A 310 1.80 -10.62 0.04
C VAL A 310 1.03 -9.33 0.37
N ASN A 311 0.01 -8.99 -0.41
CA ASN A 311 -0.81 -7.80 -0.20
C ASN A 311 -1.85 -7.98 0.95
N PHE A 312 -1.40 -8.54 2.08
CA PHE A 312 -2.16 -8.71 3.33
C PHE A 312 -1.94 -7.51 4.27
N TYR A 313 -2.82 -7.35 5.27
CA TYR A 313 -2.65 -6.35 6.33
C TYR A 313 -2.22 -7.01 7.64
N ILE A 314 -1.18 -6.48 8.30
CA ILE A 314 -0.76 -6.92 9.64
C ILE A 314 -1.43 -6.03 10.68
N GLY A 315 -2.32 -6.58 11.51
CA GLY A 315 -2.89 -5.89 12.67
C GLY A 315 -2.23 -6.29 13.98
N ASN A 316 -2.71 -5.72 15.09
CA ASN A 316 -2.28 -6.09 16.45
C ASN A 316 -2.42 -7.59 16.75
N SER A 317 -3.59 -8.17 16.49
CA SER A 317 -3.93 -9.56 16.83
C SER A 317 -4.43 -10.40 15.66
N VAL A 318 -4.50 -9.81 14.46
CA VAL A 318 -4.94 -10.48 13.24
C VAL A 318 -3.98 -10.18 12.09
N VAL A 319 -3.92 -11.08 11.12
CA VAL A 319 -3.40 -10.81 9.78
C VAL A 319 -4.56 -11.01 8.82
N VAL A 320 -4.90 -10.00 8.03
CA VAL A 320 -6.03 -10.10 7.09
C VAL A 320 -5.46 -10.33 5.70
N MET A 321 -5.59 -11.56 5.20
CA MET A 321 -5.03 -11.99 3.92
C MET A 321 -6.10 -12.07 2.83
N PRO A 322 -5.74 -11.85 1.56
CA PRO A 322 -6.69 -11.98 0.47
C PRO A 322 -6.89 -13.46 0.13
N ARG A 323 -8.14 -13.87 -0.07
CA ARG A 323 -8.51 -15.15 -0.67
C ARG A 323 -8.79 -14.92 -2.15
N LEU A 324 -8.02 -15.58 -3.02
CA LEU A 324 -7.91 -15.25 -4.44
C LEU A 324 -7.97 -16.47 -5.35
N ASP A 325 -7.31 -17.56 -4.96
CA ASP A 325 -7.17 -18.76 -5.77
C ASP A 325 -7.26 -20.00 -4.88
N PRO A 326 -8.37 -20.77 -4.94
CA PRO A 326 -8.55 -21.97 -4.14
C PRO A 326 -7.44 -23.01 -4.26
N ALA A 327 -6.63 -22.97 -5.32
CA ALA A 327 -5.47 -23.85 -5.47
C ALA A 327 -4.32 -23.52 -4.50
N HIS A 328 -4.21 -22.26 -4.07
CA HIS A 328 -3.10 -21.75 -3.26
C HIS A 328 -3.54 -21.05 -1.96
N ASP A 329 -4.84 -20.78 -1.78
CA ASP A 329 -5.38 -20.07 -0.62
C ASP A 329 -4.98 -20.74 0.71
N ASP A 330 -5.15 -22.06 0.83
CA ASP A 330 -4.85 -22.82 2.05
C ASP A 330 -3.33 -22.88 2.34
N GLU A 331 -2.50 -22.94 1.29
CA GLU A 331 -1.04 -22.94 1.42
C GLU A 331 -0.54 -21.58 1.91
N ALA A 332 -1.01 -20.49 1.28
CA ALA A 332 -0.68 -19.13 1.70
C ALA A 332 -1.14 -18.84 3.13
N HIS A 333 -2.34 -19.30 3.50
CA HIS A 333 -2.85 -19.18 4.86
C HIS A 333 -1.96 -19.89 5.88
N ALA A 334 -1.59 -21.15 5.63
CA ALA A 334 -0.71 -21.91 6.53
C ALA A 334 0.69 -21.28 6.67
N ILE A 335 1.24 -20.71 5.59
CA ILE A 335 2.52 -19.99 5.66
C ILE A 335 2.38 -18.77 6.57
N LEU A 336 1.33 -17.96 6.38
CA LEU A 336 1.09 -16.77 7.20
C LEU A 336 0.84 -17.11 8.68
N GLU A 337 0.14 -18.21 8.98
CA GLU A 337 -0.05 -18.66 10.37
C GLU A 337 1.29 -18.98 11.05
N ASN A 338 2.22 -19.58 10.31
CA ASN A 338 3.56 -19.87 10.83
C ASN A 338 4.42 -18.61 11.01
N LEU A 339 4.29 -17.62 10.11
CA LEU A 339 5.01 -16.35 10.20
C LEU A 339 4.50 -15.47 11.34
N PHE A 340 3.22 -15.59 11.69
CA PHE A 340 2.59 -14.76 12.70
C PHE A 340 1.90 -15.61 13.79
N PRO A 341 2.67 -16.36 14.60
CA PRO A 341 2.10 -17.32 15.55
C PRO A 341 1.22 -16.66 16.64
N ASP A 342 1.44 -15.38 16.92
CA ASP A 342 0.69 -14.61 17.91
C ASP A 342 -0.51 -13.85 17.30
N ARG A 343 -0.78 -14.00 16.00
CA ARG A 343 -1.88 -13.34 15.30
C ARG A 343 -2.74 -14.38 14.59
N ARG A 344 -4.06 -14.21 14.65
CA ARG A 344 -4.97 -15.06 13.87
C ARG A 344 -5.00 -14.61 12.42
N VAL A 345 -4.76 -15.51 11.48
CA VAL A 345 -4.89 -15.21 10.05
C VAL A 345 -6.35 -15.32 9.62
N VAL A 346 -6.90 -14.23 9.08
CA VAL A 346 -8.27 -14.12 8.59
C VAL A 346 -8.24 -13.94 7.08
N ALA A 347 -8.69 -14.96 6.33
CA ALA A 347 -8.82 -14.87 4.88
C ALA A 347 -10.14 -14.20 4.47
N VAL A 348 -10.07 -13.23 3.56
CA VAL A 348 -11.24 -12.50 3.04
C VAL A 348 -11.31 -12.63 1.52
N ASP A 349 -12.50 -12.95 0.98
CA ASP A 349 -12.75 -12.93 -0.46
C ASP A 349 -12.46 -11.54 -1.05
N ALA A 350 -11.33 -11.43 -1.75
CA ALA A 350 -10.79 -10.14 -2.16
C ALA A 350 -10.73 -9.95 -3.67
N ARG A 351 -11.33 -10.86 -4.44
CA ARG A 351 -11.45 -10.74 -5.91
C ARG A 351 -12.04 -9.39 -6.33
N GLU A 352 -13.09 -8.93 -5.64
CA GLU A 352 -13.73 -7.64 -5.97
C GLU A 352 -12.83 -6.42 -5.70
N ILE A 353 -11.84 -6.56 -4.82
CA ILE A 353 -10.81 -5.53 -4.57
C ILE A 353 -9.76 -5.61 -5.68
N LEU A 354 -9.29 -6.83 -5.99
CA LEU A 354 -8.31 -7.13 -7.03
C LEU A 354 -8.72 -6.62 -8.41
N LEU A 355 -10.01 -6.73 -8.77
CA LEU A 355 -10.54 -6.19 -10.02
C LEU A 355 -10.33 -4.66 -10.16
N GLY A 356 -10.17 -3.95 -9.04
CA GLY A 356 -9.88 -2.52 -8.99
C GLY A 356 -8.40 -2.16 -9.12
N GLY A 357 -7.48 -3.14 -9.12
CA GLY A 357 -6.04 -2.94 -9.39
C GLY A 357 -5.09 -3.17 -8.21
N GLY A 358 -5.59 -3.57 -7.02
CA GLY A 358 -4.76 -3.82 -5.83
C GLY A 358 -5.49 -4.72 -4.83
N ASN A 359 -5.02 -4.84 -3.59
CA ASN A 359 -5.68 -5.71 -2.61
C ASN A 359 -5.75 -5.12 -1.20
N ILE A 360 -5.88 -5.98 -0.19
CA ILE A 360 -6.14 -5.61 1.22
C ILE A 360 -5.13 -4.58 1.73
N HIS A 361 -3.83 -4.79 1.50
CA HIS A 361 -2.81 -3.84 1.94
C HIS A 361 -3.00 -2.47 1.27
N CYS A 362 -3.32 -2.42 -0.02
CA CYS A 362 -3.51 -1.19 -0.79
C CYS A 362 -4.73 -0.34 -0.32
N ILE A 363 -5.70 -0.95 0.36
CA ILE A 363 -6.91 -0.26 0.83
C ILE A 363 -6.86 0.14 2.32
N THR A 364 -5.74 -0.14 2.98
CA THR A 364 -5.53 0.08 4.42
C THR A 364 -4.32 0.96 4.71
N GLN A 365 -4.38 1.72 5.81
CA GLN A 365 -3.25 2.48 6.34
C GLN A 365 -3.27 2.40 7.88
N GLN A 366 -2.29 1.73 8.46
CA GLN A 366 -2.09 1.65 9.90
C GLN A 366 -1.68 2.99 10.51
N GLN A 367 -2.22 3.27 11.69
CA GLN A 367 -1.79 4.31 12.61
C GLN A 367 -1.10 3.64 13.81
N PRO A 368 0.22 3.82 13.97
CA PRO A 368 0.96 3.19 15.05
C PRO A 368 0.54 3.76 16.41
N ARG A 369 0.70 2.95 17.45
CA ARG A 369 0.62 3.38 18.85
C ARG A 369 1.89 4.13 19.25
N VAL A 370 1.73 5.23 19.96
CA VAL A 370 2.83 6.06 20.50
C VAL A 370 2.87 6.11 22.01
#